data_AF-A0A1X7V6H7-F1
#
_entry.id   AF-A0A1X7V6H7-F1
#
_cell.length_a   1.000
_cell.length_b   1.000
_cell.length_c   1.000
_cell.angle_alpha   90.00
_cell.angle_beta   90.00
_cell.angle_gamma   90.00
#
_symmetry.space_group_name_H-M   'P 1'
#
loop_
_entity.id
_entity.type
_entity.pdbx_description
1 polymer ?
#
loop_
_entity_poly.entity_id
_entity_poly.type
_entity_poly.pdbx_seq_one_letter_code
_entity_poly.pdbx_strand_id
1 'polypeptide(L)'
;MLNGYLQSRGITIGEHMLSTSLQQVGPDAYRNRTHCTTDPTNPRPYFAQNFGHKLHLDHNKTLQMYGDTHALAIDGFSGKTIAYVTAAIKKNLLFMGKFGGMALCVFIIFIKLYLCRTAVII
;
A
#
# COMPACT_ATOMS: atom_id res chain seq x y z
N MET A 1 11.81 3.45 -7.22
CA MET A 1 13.01 4.25 -7.54
C MET A 1 13.82 3.50 -8.57
N LEU A 2 14.19 4.13 -9.70
CA LEU A 2 14.91 3.45 -10.79
C LEU A 2 16.30 2.98 -10.36
N ASN A 3 16.99 3.76 -9.52
CA ASN A 3 18.31 3.39 -8.97
C ASN A 3 18.26 2.04 -8.21
N GLY A 4 17.31 1.86 -7.30
CA GLY A 4 17.14 0.61 -6.56
C GLY A 4 16.80 -0.60 -7.44
N TYR A 5 16.07 -0.39 -8.54
CA TYR A 5 15.80 -1.45 -9.52
C TYR A 5 17.05 -1.85 -10.31
N LEU A 6 17.91 -0.89 -10.66
CA LEU A 6 19.16 -1.17 -11.37
C LEU A 6 20.17 -1.87 -10.46
N GLN A 7 20.27 -1.44 -9.20
CA GLN A 7 21.12 -2.08 -8.20
C GLN A 7 20.71 -3.53 -7.93
N SER A 8 19.41 -3.84 -7.87
CA SER A 8 18.94 -5.22 -7.71
C SER A 8 19.25 -6.11 -8.93
N ARG A 9 19.52 -5.51 -10.08
CA ARG A 9 20.01 -6.17 -11.30
C ARG A 9 21.54 -6.20 -11.40
N GLY A 10 22.26 -5.75 -10.37
CA GLY A 10 23.72 -5.69 -10.34
C GLY A 10 24.31 -4.51 -11.13
N ILE A 11 23.48 -3.55 -11.55
CA ILE A 11 23.89 -2.39 -12.33
C ILE A 11 24.01 -1.20 -11.38
N THR A 12 25.25 -0.75 -11.14
CA THR A 12 25.54 0.42 -10.30
C THR A 12 25.74 1.65 -11.17
N ILE A 13 24.86 2.64 -11.03
CA ILE A 13 24.93 3.92 -11.76
C ILE A 13 24.92 5.06 -10.75
N GLY A 14 25.74 6.08 -10.99
CA GLY A 14 25.72 7.31 -10.19
C GLY A 14 24.40 8.05 -10.34
N GLU A 15 23.85 8.57 -9.24
CA GLU A 15 22.56 9.27 -9.25
C GLU A 15 22.51 10.46 -10.20
N HIS A 16 23.63 11.16 -10.34
CA HIS A 16 23.77 12.26 -11.30
C HIS A 16 23.48 11.81 -12.74
N MET A 17 24.07 10.68 -13.16
CA MET A 17 23.88 10.13 -14.51
C MET A 17 22.44 9.67 -14.73
N LEU A 18 21.84 9.04 -13.71
CA LEU A 18 20.43 8.64 -13.73
C LEU A 18 19.51 9.86 -13.89
N SER A 19 19.82 10.94 -13.17
CA SER A 19 19.07 12.20 -13.21
C SER A 19 19.14 12.85 -14.59
N THR A 20 20.34 12.98 -15.16
CA THR A 20 20.54 13.52 -16.51
C THR A 20 19.80 12.70 -17.57
N SER A 21 19.87 11.37 -17.48
CA SER A 21 19.15 10.49 -18.42
C SER A 21 17.64 10.64 -18.29
N LEU A 22 17.10 10.69 -17.07
CA LEU A 22 15.67 10.92 -16.83
C LEU A 22 15.20 12.28 -17.36
N GLN A 23 16.02 13.32 -17.22
CA GLN A 23 15.75 14.64 -17.77
C GLN A 23 15.67 14.62 -19.31
N GLN A 24 16.50 13.81 -19.97
CA GLN A 24 16.48 13.66 -21.43
C GLN A 24 15.29 12.82 -21.94
N VAL A 25 15.00 11.70 -21.27
CA VAL A 25 13.95 10.75 -21.71
C VAL A 25 12.54 11.28 -21.45
N GLY A 26 12.35 12.08 -20.40
CA GLY A 26 11.03 12.58 -20.00
C GLY A 26 11.10 13.94 -19.31
N PRO A 27 11.38 15.03 -20.05
CA PRO A 27 11.65 16.35 -19.47
C PRO A 27 10.46 16.90 -18.65
N ASP A 28 9.23 16.70 -19.13
CA ASP A 28 8.03 17.18 -18.42
C ASP A 28 7.79 16.41 -17.12
N ALA A 29 7.96 15.08 -17.13
CA ALA A 29 7.82 14.24 -15.95
C ALA A 29 8.90 14.54 -14.92
N TYR A 30 10.13 14.78 -15.37
CA TYR A 30 11.24 15.20 -14.52
C TYR A 30 10.94 16.56 -13.87
N ARG A 31 10.55 17.56 -14.67
CA ARG A 31 10.20 18.91 -14.19
C ARG A 31 9.07 18.89 -13.17
N ASN A 32 8.01 18.13 -13.44
CA ASN A 32 6.88 17.98 -12.52
C ASN A 32 7.29 17.36 -11.19
N ARG A 33 8.24 16.41 -11.19
CA ARG A 33 8.77 15.78 -9.97
C ARG A 33 9.64 16.75 -9.17
N THR A 34 10.50 17.52 -9.82
CA THR A 34 11.40 18.48 -9.16
C THR A 34 10.65 19.66 -8.56
N HIS A 35 9.57 20.12 -9.22
CA HIS A 35 8.72 21.20 -8.71
C HIS A 35 7.58 20.71 -7.80
N CYS A 36 7.51 19.40 -7.54
CA CYS A 36 6.51 18.83 -6.64
C CYS A 36 6.88 19.17 -5.20
N THR A 37 6.15 20.09 -4.56
CA THR A 37 6.33 20.46 -3.15
C THR A 37 5.69 19.48 -2.18
N THR A 38 4.92 18.50 -2.69
CA THR A 38 4.40 17.42 -1.87
C THR A 38 5.55 16.56 -1.41
N ASP A 39 5.83 16.59 -0.11
CA ASP A 39 6.71 15.63 0.54
C ASP A 39 6.12 14.21 0.38
N PRO A 40 6.75 13.33 -0.40
CA PRO A 40 6.28 11.96 -0.56
C PRO A 40 6.71 11.08 0.61
N THR A 41 7.56 11.58 1.51
CA THR A 41 7.99 10.83 2.68
C THR A 41 6.89 10.88 3.72
N ASN A 42 6.46 9.69 4.16
CA ASN A 42 5.58 9.60 5.30
C ASN A 42 6.40 10.02 6.53
N PRO A 43 6.13 11.18 7.15
CA PRO A 43 6.98 11.75 8.20
C PRO A 43 7.03 10.87 9.45
N ARG A 44 6.13 9.88 9.55
CA ARG A 44 6.11 8.89 10.61
C ARG A 44 6.25 7.50 9.99
N PRO A 45 7.34 6.77 10.29
CA PRO A 45 7.46 5.36 9.90
C PRO A 45 6.18 4.60 10.28
N TYR A 46 5.66 3.79 9.35
CA TYR A 46 4.48 2.99 9.61
C TYR A 46 4.84 1.89 10.62
N PHE A 47 4.45 2.10 11.89
CA PHE A 47 4.73 1.17 12.99
C PHE A 47 3.43 0.59 13.54
N ALA A 48 3.31 -0.74 13.59
CA ALA A 48 2.22 -1.46 14.26
C ALA A 48 2.83 -2.30 15.40
N GLN A 49 2.29 -2.19 16.61
CA GLN A 49 2.91 -2.81 17.80
C GLN A 49 2.55 -4.29 17.96
N ASN A 50 1.35 -4.68 17.52
CA ASN A 50 0.79 -6.00 17.71
C ASN A 50 -0.20 -6.32 16.58
N PHE A 51 -0.50 -7.61 16.40
CA PHE A 51 -1.55 -8.06 15.48
C PHE A 51 -2.85 -7.35 15.83
N GLY A 52 -3.51 -6.75 14.84
CA GLY A 52 -4.73 -6.01 15.12
C GLY A 52 -4.57 -4.52 15.38
N HIS A 53 -3.33 -4.00 15.49
CA HIS A 53 -3.11 -2.59 15.84
C HIS A 53 -3.48 -1.66 14.69
N LYS A 54 -3.02 -1.97 13.48
CA LYS A 54 -3.20 -1.14 12.30
C LYS A 54 -3.63 -2.01 11.13
N LEU A 55 -4.63 -1.54 10.41
CA LEU A 55 -5.10 -2.16 9.17
C LEU A 55 -4.65 -1.30 8.00
N HIS A 56 -3.95 -1.91 7.05
CA HIS A 56 -3.58 -1.29 5.79
C HIS A 56 -4.63 -1.66 4.73
N LEU A 57 -5.33 -0.65 4.23
CA LEU A 57 -6.27 -0.80 3.12
C LEU A 57 -5.62 -0.25 1.86
N ASP A 58 -5.47 -1.09 0.84
CA ASP A 58 -4.89 -0.70 -0.44
C ASP A 58 -5.83 -1.01 -1.61
N HIS A 59 -5.75 -0.19 -2.66
CA HIS A 59 -6.58 -0.31 -3.84
C HIS A 59 -5.72 -0.49 -5.08
N ASN A 60 -5.99 -1.56 -5.82
CA ASN A 60 -5.33 -1.79 -7.10
C ASN A 60 -5.89 -0.81 -8.16
N LYS A 61 -5.07 0.17 -8.54
CA LYS A 61 -5.40 1.16 -9.58
C LYS A 61 -5.30 0.60 -11.01
N THR A 62 -4.61 -0.52 -11.20
CA THR A 62 -4.39 -1.11 -12.53
C THR A 62 -5.67 -1.78 -13.04
N LEU A 63 -6.37 -2.51 -12.17
CA LEU A 63 -7.67 -3.12 -12.50
C LEU A 63 -8.75 -2.06 -12.78
N GLN A 64 -8.54 -0.84 -12.29
CA GLN A 64 -9.44 0.29 -12.55
C GLN A 64 -9.56 0.61 -14.04
N MET A 65 -8.51 0.36 -14.83
CA MET A 65 -8.53 0.55 -16.28
C MET A 65 -9.52 -0.39 -16.97
N TYR A 66 -9.84 -1.52 -16.34
CA TYR A 66 -10.77 -2.53 -16.83
C TYR A 66 -12.18 -2.39 -16.23
N GLY A 67 -12.45 -1.31 -15.50
CA GLY A 67 -13.74 -1.08 -14.84
C GLY A 67 -13.89 -1.75 -13.47
N ASP A 68 -12.86 -2.48 -13.03
CA ASP A 68 -12.87 -3.21 -11.76
C ASP A 68 -12.07 -2.49 -10.68
N THR A 69 -12.57 -2.53 -9.45
CA THR A 69 -11.85 -2.07 -8.28
C THR A 69 -11.58 -3.27 -7.38
N HIS A 70 -10.30 -3.55 -7.16
CA HIS A 70 -9.86 -4.54 -6.19
C HIS A 70 -9.28 -3.83 -4.98
N ALA A 71 -9.81 -4.14 -3.80
CA ALA A 71 -9.33 -3.62 -2.53
C ALA A 71 -8.83 -4.77 -1.65
N LEU A 72 -7.69 -4.56 -0.99
CA LEU A 72 -7.11 -5.50 -0.04
C LEU A 72 -7.01 -4.86 1.34
N ALA A 73 -7.21 -5.67 2.36
CA ALA A 73 -7.00 -5.35 3.76
C ALA A 73 -5.88 -6.24 4.32
N ILE A 74 -4.81 -5.60 4.80
CA ILE A 74 -3.59 -6.25 5.26
C ILE A 74 -3.31 -5.81 6.70
N ASP A 75 -2.99 -6.75 7.58
CA ASP A 75 -2.56 -6.41 8.94
C ASP A 75 -1.19 -5.75 8.94
N GLY A 76 -1.10 -4.61 9.60
CA GLY A 76 0.10 -3.79 9.65
C GLY A 76 1.24 -4.39 10.48
N PHE A 77 0.96 -5.35 11.36
CA PHE A 77 1.99 -6.02 12.17
C PHE A 77 2.51 -7.28 11.50
N SER A 78 1.62 -8.18 11.09
CA SER A 78 1.99 -9.48 10.50
C SER A 78 2.19 -9.44 8.98
N GLY A 79 1.76 -8.38 8.31
CA GLY A 79 1.78 -8.28 6.85
C GLY A 79 0.83 -9.24 6.14
N LYS A 80 -0.05 -9.93 6.87
CA LYS A 80 -0.97 -10.92 6.30
C LYS A 80 -2.21 -10.25 5.71
N THR A 81 -2.67 -10.75 4.57
CA THR A 81 -3.96 -10.37 3.99
C THR A 81 -5.09 -10.96 4.83
N ILE A 82 -6.02 -10.11 5.26
CA ILE A 82 -7.15 -10.49 6.10
C ILE A 82 -8.46 -10.52 5.31
N ALA A 83 -8.60 -9.59 4.36
CA ALA A 83 -9.75 -9.56 3.48
C ALA A 83 -9.35 -8.97 2.13
N TYR A 84 -10.08 -9.34 1.10
CA TYR A 84 -10.03 -8.70 -0.21
C TYR A 84 -11.43 -8.64 -0.80
N VAL A 85 -11.66 -7.69 -1.69
CA VAL A 85 -12.91 -7.58 -2.45
C VAL A 85 -12.59 -7.10 -3.86
N THR A 86 -13.26 -7.70 -4.84
CA THR A 86 -13.26 -7.21 -6.22
C THR A 86 -14.68 -6.80 -6.57
N ALA A 87 -14.86 -5.59 -7.09
CA ALA A 87 -16.15 -5.12 -7.57
C ALA A 87 -16.00 -4.32 -8.86
N ALA A 88 -16.93 -4.51 -9.80
CA ALA A 88 -17.04 -3.74 -11.05
C ALA A 88 -17.61 -2.33 -10.79
N ILE A 89 -17.04 -1.62 -9.82
CA ILE A 89 -17.50 -0.29 -9.39
C ILE A 89 -16.37 0.70 -9.64
N LYS A 90 -16.65 1.73 -10.44
CA LYS A 90 -15.73 2.84 -10.69
C LYS A 90 -15.60 3.67 -9.41
N LYS A 91 -14.42 3.65 -8.77
CA LYS A 91 -13.99 4.49 -7.62
C LYS A 91 -15.14 5.14 -6.84
N ASN A 92 -15.70 4.41 -5.89
CA ASN A 92 -16.63 5.02 -4.94
C ASN A 92 -15.97 5.05 -3.55
N LEU A 93 -15.80 6.23 -2.96
CA LEU A 93 -15.37 6.38 -1.55
C LEU A 93 -16.30 5.57 -0.62
N LEU A 94 -17.57 5.45 -1.01
CA LEU A 94 -18.59 4.68 -0.33
C LEU A 94 -18.31 3.17 -0.37
N PHE A 95 -17.68 2.67 -1.43
CA PHE A 95 -17.23 1.27 -1.50
C PHE A 95 -16.11 1.02 -0.50
N MET A 96 -15.16 1.95 -0.38
CA MET A 96 -14.05 1.84 0.58
C MET A 96 -14.51 2.01 2.03
N GLY A 97 -15.49 2.87 2.29
CA GLY A 97 -16.12 2.95 3.62
C GLY A 97 -16.83 1.65 4.00
N LYS A 98 -17.61 1.06 3.08
CA LYS A 98 -18.31 -0.22 3.31
C LYS A 98 -17.33 -1.38 3.46
N PHE A 99 -16.33 -1.48 2.57
CA PHE A 99 -15.30 -2.51 2.66
C PHE A 99 -14.47 -2.35 3.93
N GLY A 100 -14.07 -1.12 4.29
CA GLY A 100 -13.39 -0.82 5.54
C GLY A 100 -14.19 -1.27 6.76
N GLY A 101 -15.50 -0.99 6.80
CA GLY A 101 -16.39 -1.45 7.87
C GLY A 101 -16.50 -2.98 7.96
N MET A 102 -16.62 -3.67 6.81
CA MET A 102 -16.64 -5.14 6.76
C MET A 102 -15.30 -5.75 7.16
N ALA A 103 -14.20 -5.21 6.63
CA ALA A 103 -12.85 -5.63 6.97
C ALA A 103 -12.56 -5.42 8.45
N LEU A 104 -13.01 -4.30 9.03
CA LEU A 104 -12.88 -4.03 10.47
C LEU A 104 -13.70 -5.01 11.31
N CYS A 105 -14.92 -5.38 10.88
CA CYS A 105 -15.71 -6.42 11.55
C CYS A 105 -15.00 -7.77 11.53
N VAL A 106 -14.50 -8.19 10.37
CA VAL A 106 -13.73 -9.44 10.22
C VAL A 106 -12.46 -9.39 11.05
N PHE A 107 -11.76 -8.26 11.06
CA PHE A 107 -10.54 -8.01 11.83
C PHE A 107 -10.78 -8.10 13.34
N ILE A 108 -11.85 -7.49 13.86
CA ILE A 108 -12.26 -7.58 15.28
C ILE A 108 -12.62 -9.02 15.65
N ILE A 109 -13.37 -9.73 14.79
CA ILE A 109 -13.70 -11.14 15.01
C ILE A 109 -12.43 -12.00 15.04
N PHE A 110 -11.49 -11.78 14.12
CA PHE A 110 -10.22 -12.49 14.06
C PHE A 110 -9.37 -12.24 15.30
N ILE A 111 -9.25 -10.98 15.75
CA ILE A 111 -8.56 -10.61 16.99
C ILE A 111 -9.21 -11.31 18.19
N LYS A 112 -10.55 -11.28 18.29
CA LYS A 112 -11.29 -11.90 19.39
C LYS A 112 -11.14 -13.43 19.40
N LEU A 113 -11.11 -14.08 18.24
CA LEU A 113 -10.82 -15.52 18.11
C LEU A 113 -9.36 -15.85 18.45
N TYR A 114 -8.39 -15.01 18.04
CA TYR A 114 -6.98 -15.18 18.37
C TYR A 114 -6.75 -15.03 19.89
N LEU A 115 -7.29 -13.97 20.51
CA LEU A 115 -7.22 -13.76 21.97
C LEU A 115 -7.96 -14.85 22.75
N CYS A 116 -9.09 -15.34 22.24
CA CYS A 116 -9.83 -16.43 22.88
C CYS A 116 -9.07 -17.76 22.80
N ARG A 117 -8.29 -18.00 21.73
CA ARG A 117 -7.42 -19.19 21.64
C ARG A 117 -6.19 -19.10 22.55
N THR A 118 -5.64 -17.91 22.82
CA THR A 118 -4.56 -17.75 23.81
C THR A 118 -5.06 -17.78 25.26
N ALA A 119 -6.35 -17.60 25.51
CA ALA A 119 -6.95 -17.63 26.85
C ALA A 119 -7.25 -19.05 27.37
N VAL A 120 -7.01 -20.12 26.59
CA VAL A 120 -7.29 -21.53 26.96
C VAL A 120 -5.99 -22.35 27.16
N ILE A 121 -4.85 -21.69 27.39
CA ILE A 121 -3.62 -22.35 27.83
C ILE A 121 -3.07 -21.60 29.04
N ILE A 122 -3.73 -21.77 30.19
CA ILE A 122 -3.15 -21.72 31.54
C ILE A 122 -3.80 -22.83 32.34
#